data_AF-A0A6C0DRV8-F1
#
_entry.id   AF-A0A6C0DRV8-F1
#
_cell.length_a   1.000
_cell.length_b   1.000
_cell.length_c   1.000
_cell.angle_alpha   90.00
_cell.angle_beta   90.00
_cell.angle_gamma   90.00
#
_symmetry.space_group_name_H-M   'P 1'
#
loop_
_entity.id
_entity.type
_entity.pdbx_description
1 polymer ?
#
loop_
_entity_poly.entity_id
_entity_poly.type
_entity_poly.pdbx_seq_one_letter_code
_entity_poly.pdbx_strand_id
1 'polypeptide(L)'
;MDFVYTNNDLDYFLENIYFEQINHNDGGMNINDMFSFYFLLKKLQPTIIIESGVWNGYSTKLIRKTLGEQCRIYCLDPRDIPENGYRDNNSNTTYYTGKSFIDFTNLLFDNVDKDKILCFFDDHQNAAQRLTQCIEKGIKHVFFNDNYPLNAGSHYSVQHLIDNDLRPVFEIGSQYYYSINTLPQIDLSKRLALIKKIDKYIVFPNVFTSKIELYEGVFDSIGFFNENSDIQIINKYNIFYKNRHNYCWNTYLTLS
;
A
#
# COMPACT_ATOMS: atom_id res chain seq x y z
N MET A 1 4.99 -18.66 5.82
CA MET A 1 3.58 -18.26 5.67
C MET A 1 3.34 -17.91 4.22
N ASP A 2 2.41 -18.63 3.58
CA ASP A 2 2.05 -18.43 2.18
C ASP A 2 0.95 -17.38 2.07
N PHE A 3 1.13 -16.43 1.17
CA PHE A 3 0.20 -15.31 0.94
C PHE A 3 -0.60 -15.55 -0.35
N VAL A 4 -1.31 -16.68 -0.38
CA VAL A 4 -2.23 -17.02 -1.47
C VAL A 4 -3.65 -16.96 -0.90
N TYR A 5 -4.47 -16.05 -1.41
CA TYR A 5 -5.87 -15.93 -1.01
C TYR A 5 -6.76 -16.90 -1.76
N THR A 6 -7.91 -17.22 -1.18
CA THR A 6 -8.89 -18.19 -1.70
C THR A 6 -10.23 -17.51 -1.99
N ASN A 7 -11.14 -18.22 -2.65
CA ASN A 7 -12.53 -17.77 -2.83
C ASN A 7 -13.21 -17.44 -1.49
N ASN A 8 -12.91 -18.21 -0.43
CA ASN A 8 -13.46 -17.94 0.90
C ASN A 8 -12.94 -16.62 1.49
N ASP A 9 -11.72 -16.20 1.14
CA ASP A 9 -11.20 -14.90 1.57
C ASP A 9 -11.92 -13.75 0.87
N LEU A 10 -12.22 -13.89 -0.44
CA LEU A 10 -13.03 -12.94 -1.21
C LEU A 10 -14.46 -12.85 -0.66
N ASP A 11 -15.10 -14.00 -0.41
CA ASP A 11 -16.45 -14.07 0.15
C ASP A 11 -16.51 -13.38 1.51
N TYR A 12 -15.59 -13.73 2.42
CA TYR A 12 -15.56 -13.10 3.74
C TYR A 12 -15.33 -11.59 3.66
N PHE A 13 -14.45 -11.14 2.76
CA PHE A 13 -14.21 -9.72 2.56
C PHE A 13 -15.49 -9.00 2.14
N LEU A 14 -16.18 -9.50 1.12
CA LEU A 14 -17.41 -8.90 0.60
C LEU A 14 -18.53 -8.89 1.65
N GLU A 15 -18.65 -9.94 2.45
CA GLU A 15 -19.71 -10.08 3.44
C GLU A 15 -19.47 -9.25 4.72
N ASN A 16 -18.21 -9.13 5.18
CA ASN A 16 -17.92 -8.65 6.54
C ASN A 16 -17.06 -7.38 6.59
N ILE A 17 -16.20 -7.19 5.59
CA ILE A 17 -15.15 -6.18 5.62
C ILE A 17 -15.43 -5.03 4.66
N TYR A 18 -15.96 -5.34 3.47
CA TYR A 18 -16.30 -4.40 2.43
C TYR A 18 -17.27 -3.31 2.93
N PHE A 19 -17.09 -2.10 2.39
CA PHE A 19 -18.00 -0.98 2.58
C PHE A 19 -18.02 -0.13 1.30
N GLU A 20 -19.20 0.38 0.95
CA GLU A 20 -19.46 0.98 -0.36
C GLU A 20 -18.54 2.16 -0.72
N GLN A 21 -18.11 2.93 0.28
CA GLN A 21 -17.26 4.11 0.05
C GLN A 21 -15.91 3.78 -0.62
N ILE A 22 -15.45 2.52 -0.56
CA ILE A 22 -14.25 2.07 -1.27
C ILE A 22 -14.36 2.31 -2.79
N ASN A 23 -15.56 2.22 -3.37
CA ASN A 23 -15.77 2.39 -4.81
C ASN A 23 -15.71 3.85 -5.28
N HIS A 24 -15.74 4.79 -4.33
CA HIS A 24 -15.77 6.23 -4.59
C HIS A 24 -14.59 6.92 -3.90
N ASN A 25 -13.44 6.23 -3.87
CA ASN A 25 -12.21 6.69 -3.24
C ASN A 25 -11.21 7.18 -4.30
N ASP A 26 -11.64 8.11 -5.16
CA ASP A 26 -10.80 8.63 -6.25
C ASP A 26 -9.44 9.11 -5.71
N GLY A 27 -8.37 8.67 -6.36
CA GLY A 27 -6.99 8.97 -5.97
C GLY A 27 -6.45 8.18 -4.77
N GLY A 28 -7.21 7.25 -4.19
CA GLY A 28 -6.72 6.29 -3.19
C GLY A 28 -7.04 4.84 -3.56
N MET A 29 -6.75 3.91 -2.65
CA MET A 29 -7.03 2.48 -2.86
C MET A 29 -8.51 2.19 -3.13
N ASN A 30 -8.78 1.38 -4.15
CA ASN A 30 -10.12 0.83 -4.46
C ASN A 30 -10.25 -0.62 -3.98
N ILE A 31 -11.32 -1.31 -4.38
CA ILE A 31 -11.66 -2.63 -3.86
C ILE A 31 -10.57 -3.70 -4.08
N ASN A 32 -9.86 -3.69 -5.21
CA ASN A 32 -8.82 -4.69 -5.47
C ASN A 32 -7.62 -4.49 -4.53
N ASP A 33 -7.22 -3.24 -4.31
CA ASP A 33 -6.13 -2.88 -3.40
C ASP A 33 -6.55 -3.08 -1.93
N MET A 34 -7.75 -2.64 -1.57
CA MET A 34 -8.32 -2.84 -0.23
C MET A 34 -8.44 -4.33 0.12
N PHE A 35 -8.78 -5.20 -0.83
CA PHE A 35 -8.87 -6.64 -0.58
C PHE A 35 -7.49 -7.25 -0.28
N SER A 36 -6.48 -6.96 -1.10
CA SER A 36 -5.12 -7.47 -0.87
C SER A 36 -4.53 -6.95 0.46
N PHE A 37 -4.82 -5.69 0.81
CA PHE A 37 -4.42 -5.14 2.11
C PHE A 37 -5.15 -5.85 3.26
N TYR A 38 -6.47 -6.00 3.19
CA TYR A 38 -7.24 -6.78 4.18
C TYR A 38 -6.67 -8.19 4.35
N PHE A 39 -6.36 -8.88 3.25
CA PHE A 39 -5.85 -10.23 3.30
C PHE A 39 -4.50 -10.30 4.02
N LEU A 40 -3.60 -9.34 3.77
CA LEU A 40 -2.35 -9.20 4.52
C LEU A 40 -2.64 -8.99 6.02
N LEU A 41 -3.52 -8.05 6.37
CA LEU A 41 -3.87 -7.76 7.76
C LEU A 41 -4.46 -8.98 8.48
N LYS A 42 -5.36 -9.73 7.82
CA LYS A 42 -5.93 -10.99 8.33
C LYS A 42 -4.86 -12.04 8.61
N LYS A 43 -3.85 -12.15 7.74
CA LYS A 43 -2.79 -13.16 7.88
C LYS A 43 -1.72 -12.78 8.88
N LEU A 44 -1.29 -11.52 8.87
CA LEU A 44 -0.19 -11.03 9.68
C LEU A 44 -0.62 -10.68 11.10
N GLN A 45 -1.86 -10.18 11.28
CA GLN A 45 -2.40 -9.74 12.57
C GLN A 45 -1.44 -8.82 13.36
N PRO A 46 -0.91 -7.75 12.75
CA PRO A 46 -0.06 -6.79 13.46
C PRO A 46 -0.84 -6.11 14.58
N THR A 47 -0.18 -5.74 15.67
CA THR A 47 -0.81 -4.99 16.77
C THR A 47 -0.61 -3.49 16.64
N ILE A 48 0.30 -3.06 15.77
CA ILE A 48 0.63 -1.68 15.50
C ILE A 48 0.68 -1.48 13.97
N ILE A 49 -0.09 -0.52 13.46
CA ILE A 49 0.00 -0.06 12.09
C ILE A 49 0.56 1.35 12.07
N ILE A 50 1.51 1.59 11.18
CA ILE A 50 1.92 2.94 10.78
C ILE A 50 1.41 3.12 9.34
N GLU A 51 0.40 3.95 9.17
CA GLU A 51 -0.22 4.27 7.88
C GLU A 51 0.32 5.64 7.43
N SER A 52 1.09 5.65 6.34
CA SER A 52 1.61 6.86 5.72
C SER A 52 0.92 7.04 4.37
N GLY A 53 0.10 8.09 4.24
CA GLY A 53 -0.87 8.23 3.15
C GLY A 53 -2.27 7.80 3.63
N VAL A 54 -2.98 8.71 4.28
CA VAL A 54 -4.31 8.44 4.90
C VAL A 54 -5.42 8.76 3.92
N TRP A 55 -5.24 9.81 3.11
CA TRP A 55 -6.21 10.29 2.14
C TRP A 55 -7.60 10.51 2.76
N ASN A 56 -8.62 9.76 2.32
CA ASN A 56 -9.99 9.84 2.82
C ASN A 56 -10.24 8.95 4.07
N GLY A 57 -9.21 8.29 4.59
CA GLY A 57 -9.25 7.47 5.81
C GLY A 57 -9.89 6.09 5.63
N TYR A 58 -10.20 5.66 4.40
CA TYR A 58 -10.85 4.37 4.18
C TYR A 58 -9.93 3.17 4.39
N SER A 59 -8.63 3.31 4.16
CA SER A 59 -7.64 2.32 4.58
C SER A 59 -7.57 2.21 6.11
N THR A 60 -7.63 3.33 6.84
CA THR A 60 -7.77 3.35 8.30
C THR A 60 -9.02 2.58 8.76
N LYS A 61 -10.16 2.82 8.11
CA LYS A 61 -11.42 2.10 8.37
C LYS A 61 -11.27 0.60 8.16
N LEU A 62 -10.59 0.20 7.07
CA LEU A 62 -10.31 -1.20 6.77
C LEU A 62 -9.43 -1.84 7.86
N ILE A 63 -8.38 -1.15 8.28
CA ILE A 63 -7.48 -1.57 9.36
C ILE A 63 -8.29 -1.83 10.62
N ARG A 64 -9.10 -0.87 11.06
CA ARG A 64 -9.91 -0.99 12.28
C ARG A 64 -10.91 -2.15 12.18
N LYS A 65 -11.62 -2.30 11.05
CA LYS A 65 -12.55 -3.42 10.83
C LYS A 65 -11.86 -4.79 10.84
N THR A 66 -10.59 -4.86 10.43
CA THR A 66 -9.88 -6.13 10.29
C THR A 66 -9.14 -6.55 11.57
N LEU A 67 -8.54 -5.60 12.28
CA LEU A 67 -7.69 -5.87 13.45
C LEU A 67 -8.37 -5.56 14.79
N GLY A 68 -9.52 -4.91 14.77
CA GLY A 68 -10.33 -4.60 15.95
C GLY A 68 -9.76 -3.49 16.84
N GLU A 69 -10.43 -3.22 17.95
CA GLU A 69 -10.24 -2.03 18.81
C GLU A 69 -8.86 -1.94 19.50
N GLN A 70 -8.15 -3.06 19.64
CA GLN A 70 -6.86 -3.10 20.35
C GLN A 70 -5.66 -2.74 19.47
N CYS A 71 -5.82 -2.75 18.15
CA CYS A 71 -4.77 -2.33 17.24
C CYS A 71 -4.48 -0.84 17.42
N ARG A 72 -3.21 -0.49 17.58
CA ARG A 72 -2.74 0.91 17.55
C ARG A 72 -2.50 1.32 16.12
N ILE A 73 -2.97 2.51 15.74
CA ILE A 73 -2.84 3.03 14.38
C ILE A 73 -2.24 4.42 14.45
N TYR A 74 -1.11 4.62 13.78
CA TYR A 74 -0.49 5.92 13.58
C TYR A 74 -0.75 6.36 12.15
N CYS A 75 -1.61 7.36 11.97
CA CYS A 75 -2.02 7.89 10.67
C CYS A 75 -1.19 9.13 10.35
N LEU A 76 -0.41 9.10 9.26
CA LEU A 76 0.49 10.16 8.83
C LEU A 76 0.05 10.67 7.45
N ASP A 77 -0.27 11.96 7.35
CA ASP A 77 -0.60 12.58 6.05
C ASP A 77 -0.36 14.09 6.09
N PRO A 78 0.34 14.71 5.12
CA PRO A 78 0.50 16.17 5.09
C PRO A 78 -0.83 16.91 4.96
N ARG A 79 -1.88 16.27 4.42
CA ARG A 79 -3.24 16.84 4.37
C ARG A 79 -4.07 16.35 5.55
N ASP A 80 -5.11 17.10 5.90
CA ASP A 80 -6.13 16.58 6.83
C ASP A 80 -7.18 15.77 6.07
N ILE A 81 -7.82 14.84 6.79
CA ILE A 81 -8.91 14.03 6.26
C ILE A 81 -10.08 14.97 5.91
N PRO A 82 -10.72 14.85 4.74
CA PRO A 82 -11.85 15.69 4.40
C PRO A 82 -13.02 15.51 5.38
N GLU A 83 -13.89 16.49 5.48
CA GLU A 83 -15.08 16.43 6.35
C GLU A 83 -16.00 15.23 6.03
N ASN A 84 -16.09 14.85 4.75
CA ASN A 84 -16.83 13.68 4.28
C ASN A 84 -16.01 12.38 4.30
N GLY A 85 -14.75 12.42 4.75
CA GLY A 85 -13.89 11.26 4.90
C GLY A 85 -14.18 10.47 6.17
N TYR A 86 -13.47 9.37 6.36
CA TYR A 86 -13.54 8.57 7.58
C TYR A 86 -12.44 8.97 8.56
N ARG A 87 -12.83 9.25 9.80
CA ARG A 87 -11.91 9.39 10.93
C ARG A 87 -12.27 8.34 11.97
N ASP A 88 -11.29 7.52 12.35
CA ASP A 88 -11.43 6.55 13.42
C ASP A 88 -11.45 7.28 14.76
N ASN A 89 -12.48 7.04 15.56
CA ASN A 89 -12.67 7.68 16.86
C ASN A 89 -12.14 6.83 18.02
N ASN A 90 -11.55 5.66 17.74
CA ASN A 90 -10.92 4.83 18.76
C ASN A 90 -9.69 5.52 19.37
N SER A 91 -9.54 5.44 20.70
CA SER A 91 -8.43 6.08 21.43
C SER A 91 -7.03 5.52 21.13
N ASN A 92 -6.95 4.35 20.50
CA ASN A 92 -5.71 3.73 20.01
C ASN A 92 -5.31 4.21 18.61
N THR A 93 -6.06 5.16 18.02
CA THR A 93 -5.68 5.82 16.76
C THR A 93 -5.13 7.21 17.03
N THR A 94 -3.93 7.47 16.54
CA THR A 94 -3.26 8.78 16.64
C THR A 94 -3.09 9.35 15.25
N TYR A 95 -3.58 10.57 15.05
CA TYR A 95 -3.47 11.29 13.77
C TYR A 95 -2.38 12.35 13.84
N TYR A 96 -1.39 12.21 12.97
CA TYR A 96 -0.45 13.25 12.62
C TYR A 96 -0.79 13.73 11.21
N THR A 97 -1.87 14.49 11.10
CA THR A 97 -2.39 14.99 9.82
C THR A 97 -2.42 16.51 9.75
N GLY A 98 -2.38 17.08 8.54
CA GLY A 98 -2.51 18.52 8.32
C GLY A 98 -1.47 19.35 9.08
N LYS A 99 -1.93 20.29 9.92
CA LYS A 99 -1.04 21.17 10.71
C LYS A 99 -0.19 20.43 11.75
N SER A 100 -0.60 19.23 12.15
CA SER A 100 0.10 18.39 13.13
C SER A 100 0.90 17.27 12.47
N PHE A 101 1.04 17.31 11.14
CA PHE A 101 1.77 16.31 10.38
C PHE A 101 3.21 16.15 10.86
N ILE A 102 3.61 14.90 11.03
CA ILE A 102 5.01 14.49 11.13
C ILE A 102 5.25 13.42 10.08
N ASP A 103 6.34 13.54 9.33
CA ASP A 103 6.76 12.49 8.42
C ASP A 103 7.20 11.23 9.18
N PHE A 104 7.06 10.06 8.57
CA PHE A 104 7.52 8.79 9.12
C PHE A 104 8.98 8.83 9.58
N THR A 105 9.86 9.57 8.89
CA THR A 105 11.26 9.80 9.30
C THR A 105 11.35 10.26 10.76
N ASN A 106 10.48 11.19 11.16
CA ASN A 106 10.47 11.84 12.47
C ASN A 106 9.52 11.16 13.47
N LEU A 107 8.75 10.16 13.05
CA LEU A 107 7.91 9.39 13.95
C LEU A 107 8.80 8.60 14.91
N LEU A 108 8.61 8.84 16.21
CA LEU A 108 9.28 8.18 17.31
C LEU A 108 8.28 7.29 18.05
N PHE A 109 8.71 6.09 18.41
CA PHE A 109 7.96 5.18 19.27
C PHE A 109 8.94 4.42 20.15
N ASP A 110 8.90 4.71 21.45
CA ASP A 110 9.72 4.05 22.45
C ASP A 110 9.00 2.80 22.99
N ASN A 111 9.76 1.76 23.32
CA ASN A 111 9.28 0.56 24.01
C ASN A 111 8.16 -0.23 23.30
N VAL A 112 8.22 -0.32 21.97
CA VAL A 112 7.32 -1.18 21.18
C VAL A 112 8.06 -2.37 20.58
N ASP A 113 7.38 -3.51 20.52
CA ASP A 113 7.85 -4.69 19.82
C ASP A 113 7.77 -4.46 18.30
N LYS A 114 8.93 -4.23 17.67
CA LYS A 114 9.04 -3.86 16.25
C LYS A 114 8.63 -5.00 15.31
N ASP A 115 8.63 -6.24 15.79
CA ASP A 115 8.16 -7.39 15.03
C ASP A 115 6.64 -7.41 14.89
N LYS A 116 5.92 -6.60 15.68
CA LYS A 116 4.46 -6.45 15.62
C LYS A 116 4.00 -5.22 14.85
N ILE A 117 4.93 -4.43 14.30
CA ILE A 117 4.65 -3.25 13.50
C ILE A 117 4.54 -3.66 12.03
N LEU A 118 3.47 -3.24 11.38
CA LEU A 118 3.39 -3.16 9.92
C LEU A 118 3.40 -1.68 9.50
N CYS A 119 4.39 -1.29 8.71
CA CYS A 119 4.34 -0.02 7.99
C CYS A 119 3.56 -0.19 6.68
N PHE A 120 2.55 0.64 6.47
CA PHE A 120 1.80 0.76 5.23
C PHE A 120 2.10 2.13 4.61
N PHE A 121 2.60 2.11 3.37
CA PHE A 121 2.94 3.30 2.60
C PHE A 121 2.06 3.40 1.34
N ASP A 122 1.25 4.46 1.31
CA ASP A 122 0.47 4.98 0.17
C ASP A 122 0.70 6.50 0.06
N ASP A 123 1.91 6.94 0.40
CA ASP A 123 2.27 8.36 0.51
C ASP A 123 2.96 8.92 -0.74
N HIS A 124 3.07 8.08 -1.78
CA HIS A 124 3.70 8.39 -3.07
C HIS A 124 5.14 8.92 -2.92
N GLN A 125 5.84 8.53 -1.84
CA GLN A 125 7.24 8.85 -1.64
C GLN A 125 8.15 7.78 -2.27
N ASN A 126 9.44 8.10 -2.40
CA ASN A 126 10.41 7.11 -2.86
C ASN A 126 10.44 5.88 -1.92
N ALA A 127 10.01 4.72 -2.44
CA ALA A 127 9.89 3.50 -1.66
C ALA A 127 11.24 3.03 -1.11
N ALA A 128 12.33 3.23 -1.84
CA ALA A 128 13.67 2.86 -1.37
C ALA A 128 14.14 3.70 -0.17
N GLN A 129 13.69 4.96 -0.09
CA GLN A 129 13.91 5.79 1.09
C GLN A 129 13.08 5.29 2.27
N ARG A 130 11.80 4.96 2.06
CA ARG A 130 10.93 4.36 3.10
C ARG A 130 11.49 3.04 3.62
N LEU A 131 12.06 2.20 2.74
CA LEU A 131 12.77 0.99 3.13
C LEU A 131 13.98 1.28 4.01
N THR A 132 14.82 2.24 3.62
CA THR A 132 15.98 2.65 4.43
C THR A 132 15.54 3.12 5.82
N GLN A 133 14.49 3.94 5.90
CA GLN A 133 13.93 4.41 7.18
C GLN A 133 13.37 3.27 8.02
N CYS A 134 12.72 2.27 7.40
CA CYS A 134 12.26 1.07 8.12
C CYS A 134 13.44 0.28 8.70
N ILE A 135 14.52 0.07 7.93
CA ILE A 135 15.73 -0.62 8.38
C ILE A 135 16.38 0.12 9.54
N GLU A 136 16.56 1.44 9.43
CA GLU A 136 17.13 2.28 10.50
C GLU A 136 16.28 2.24 11.77
N LYS A 137 14.96 2.18 11.63
CA LYS A 137 14.03 2.02 12.75
C LYS A 137 13.90 0.58 13.24
N GLY A 138 14.49 -0.40 12.54
CA GLY A 138 14.42 -1.83 12.88
C GLY A 138 13.04 -2.47 12.67
N ILE A 139 12.24 -1.94 11.73
CA ILE A 139 10.91 -2.44 11.39
C ILE A 139 11.04 -3.48 10.28
N LYS A 140 10.44 -4.65 10.49
CA LYS A 140 10.55 -5.78 9.56
C LYS A 140 9.45 -5.82 8.51
N HIS A 141 8.20 -5.56 8.89
CA HIS A 141 7.05 -5.76 8.01
C HIS A 141 6.66 -4.46 7.30
N VAL A 142 6.63 -4.51 5.97
CA VAL A 142 6.31 -3.34 5.15
C VAL A 142 5.35 -3.71 4.03
N PHE A 143 4.36 -2.84 3.81
CA PHE A 143 3.40 -2.92 2.73
C PHE A 143 3.41 -1.61 1.95
N PHE A 144 3.53 -1.68 0.64
CA PHE A 144 3.44 -0.55 -0.28
C PHE A 144 2.20 -0.72 -1.17
N ASN A 145 1.42 0.36 -1.28
CA ASN A 145 0.59 0.57 -2.46
C ASN A 145 1.47 1.11 -3.60
N ASP A 146 0.99 1.03 -4.84
CA ASP A 146 1.65 1.64 -6.01
C ASP A 146 3.04 1.05 -6.36
N ASN A 147 3.17 -0.29 -6.35
CA ASN A 147 4.42 -0.93 -6.77
C ASN A 147 4.56 -1.03 -8.30
N TYR A 148 4.61 0.13 -8.95
CA TYR A 148 4.57 0.28 -10.41
C TYR A 148 5.62 -0.55 -11.15
N PRO A 149 5.29 -1.14 -12.32
CA PRO A 149 6.25 -1.82 -13.17
C PRO A 149 7.24 -0.84 -13.82
N LEU A 150 8.31 -1.38 -14.40
CA LEU A 150 9.30 -0.60 -15.16
C LEU A 150 8.66 0.40 -16.12
N ASN A 151 9.22 1.60 -16.18
CA ASN A 151 8.77 2.72 -17.02
C ASN A 151 7.39 3.31 -16.67
N ALA A 152 6.81 2.97 -15.52
CA ALA A 152 5.49 3.47 -15.11
C ALA A 152 5.53 4.27 -13.80
N GLY A 153 4.48 5.05 -13.55
CA GLY A 153 4.19 5.53 -12.20
C GLY A 153 4.84 6.85 -11.80
N SER A 154 4.24 7.45 -10.78
CA SER A 154 4.53 8.82 -10.32
C SER A 154 5.74 8.94 -9.37
N HIS A 155 6.22 7.82 -8.82
CA HIS A 155 7.31 7.78 -7.85
C HIS A 155 8.13 6.49 -7.97
N TYR A 156 9.28 6.45 -7.28
CA TYR A 156 10.19 5.31 -7.31
C TYR A 156 9.66 4.15 -6.43
N SER A 157 9.10 3.10 -7.05
CA SER A 157 8.55 1.92 -6.38
C SER A 157 9.64 0.91 -5.98
N VAL A 158 9.25 -0.15 -5.26
CA VAL A 158 10.16 -1.26 -4.95
C VAL A 158 10.50 -2.08 -6.20
N GLN A 159 9.58 -2.20 -7.15
CA GLN A 159 9.85 -2.88 -8.42
C GLN A 159 10.89 -2.12 -9.25
N HIS A 160 10.83 -0.77 -9.28
CA HIS A 160 11.88 0.04 -9.88
C HIS A 160 13.25 -0.20 -9.24
N LEU A 161 13.29 -0.31 -7.90
CA LEU A 161 14.49 -0.70 -7.18
C LEU A 161 14.97 -2.09 -7.62
N ILE A 162 14.10 -3.10 -7.69
CA ILE A 162 14.49 -4.47 -8.06
C ILE A 162 14.97 -4.56 -9.52
N ASP A 163 14.30 -3.88 -10.43
CA ASP A 163 14.60 -3.97 -11.87
C ASP A 163 15.66 -2.97 -12.33
N ASN A 164 16.16 -2.12 -11.43
CA ASN A 164 17.14 -1.08 -11.75
C ASN A 164 16.59 -0.07 -12.78
N ASP A 165 15.40 0.47 -12.53
CA ASP A 165 14.84 1.57 -13.32
C ASP A 165 15.74 2.81 -13.16
N LEU A 166 16.25 3.33 -14.28
CA LEU A 166 17.15 4.49 -14.35
C LEU A 166 16.50 5.68 -15.06
N ARG A 167 15.16 5.76 -15.09
CA ARG A 167 14.49 6.91 -15.67
C ARG A 167 15.00 8.22 -15.06
N PRO A 168 15.26 9.26 -15.87
CA PRO A 168 15.78 10.54 -15.38
C PRO A 168 14.90 11.20 -14.31
N VAL A 169 13.59 10.89 -14.30
CA VAL A 169 12.63 11.43 -13.32
C VAL A 169 12.86 10.94 -11.89
N PHE A 170 13.72 9.96 -11.69
CA PHE A 170 14.14 9.48 -10.37
C PHE A 170 15.50 10.02 -9.95
N GLU A 171 16.15 10.85 -10.78
CA GLU A 171 17.35 11.58 -10.40
C GLU A 171 17.03 12.72 -9.44
N ILE A 172 18.00 13.10 -8.61
CA ILE A 172 17.85 14.20 -7.65
C ILE A 172 17.55 15.49 -8.42
N GLY A 173 16.41 16.12 -8.11
CA GLY A 173 16.00 17.39 -8.72
C GLY A 173 15.17 17.24 -10.00
N SER A 174 15.02 16.02 -10.51
CA SER A 174 14.09 15.68 -11.58
C SER A 174 12.80 15.14 -10.95
N GLN A 175 11.65 15.72 -11.28
CA GLN A 175 10.35 15.26 -10.78
C GLN A 175 9.31 15.38 -11.90
N TYR A 176 8.29 14.53 -11.87
CA TYR A 176 7.09 14.84 -12.64
C TYR A 176 6.47 16.13 -12.07
N TYR A 177 5.91 16.97 -12.94
CA TYR A 177 5.29 18.23 -12.52
C TYR A 177 4.15 18.06 -11.50
N TYR A 178 3.62 16.84 -11.36
CA TYR A 178 2.55 16.46 -10.44
C TYR A 178 3.03 15.56 -9.28
N SER A 179 4.24 15.01 -9.34
CA SER A 179 4.79 14.23 -8.23
C SER A 179 5.35 15.20 -7.20
N ILE A 180 4.63 15.38 -6.09
CA ILE A 180 5.02 16.24 -4.98
C ILE A 180 6.06 15.48 -4.14
N ASN A 181 7.23 15.18 -4.71
CA ASN A 181 8.28 14.47 -3.98
C ASN A 181 9.04 15.50 -3.14
N THR A 182 8.62 15.67 -1.89
CA THR A 182 9.26 16.60 -0.93
C THR A 182 10.51 16.01 -0.30
N LEU A 183 10.76 14.71 -0.51
CA LEU A 183 11.90 13.99 0.04
C LEU A 183 13.03 13.76 -1.00
N PRO A 184 14.30 13.72 -0.56
CA PRO A 184 15.43 13.42 -1.44
C PRO A 184 15.30 12.02 -2.06
N GLN A 185 15.63 11.91 -3.36
CA GLN A 185 15.77 10.62 -4.02
C GLN A 185 16.94 9.83 -3.42
N ILE A 186 16.87 8.50 -3.47
CA ILE A 186 17.94 7.65 -2.92
C ILE A 186 19.23 7.76 -3.72
N ASP A 187 20.35 7.58 -3.03
CA ASP A 187 21.64 7.30 -3.65
C ASP A 187 21.61 5.88 -4.26
N LEU A 188 21.40 5.81 -5.58
CA LEU A 188 21.32 4.55 -6.33
C LEU A 188 22.59 3.69 -6.19
N SER A 189 23.73 4.24 -5.76
CA SER A 189 24.92 3.43 -5.45
C SER A 189 24.69 2.43 -4.31
N LYS A 190 23.72 2.72 -3.41
CA LYS A 190 23.36 1.86 -2.27
C LYS A 190 22.28 0.82 -2.61
N ARG A 191 21.75 0.83 -3.83
CA ARG A 191 20.67 -0.06 -4.29
C ARG A 191 20.92 -1.53 -3.96
N LEU A 192 22.09 -2.06 -4.30
CA LEU A 192 22.40 -3.47 -4.07
C LEU A 192 22.46 -3.83 -2.59
N ALA A 193 22.92 -2.91 -1.73
CA ALA A 193 22.91 -3.11 -0.29
C ALA A 193 21.47 -3.12 0.25
N LEU A 194 20.60 -2.26 -0.27
CA LEU A 194 19.20 -2.21 0.11
C LEU A 194 18.42 -3.45 -0.32
N ILE A 195 18.60 -3.92 -1.56
CA ILE A 195 17.93 -5.14 -2.06
C ILE A 195 18.32 -6.36 -1.21
N LYS A 196 19.59 -6.47 -0.80
CA LYS A 196 20.07 -7.55 0.08
C LYS A 196 19.42 -7.56 1.46
N LYS A 197 18.73 -6.49 1.85
CA LYS A 197 17.97 -6.39 3.10
C LYS A 197 16.52 -6.85 2.97
N ILE A 198 16.05 -7.15 1.75
CA ILE A 198 14.70 -7.66 1.51
C ILE A 198 14.74 -9.19 1.56
N ASP A 199 14.19 -9.77 2.62
CA ASP A 199 14.13 -11.23 2.83
C ASP A 199 12.98 -11.88 2.05
N LYS A 200 11.88 -11.14 1.92
CA LYS A 200 10.66 -11.60 1.25
C LYS A 200 10.11 -10.47 0.41
N TYR A 201 9.65 -10.79 -0.78
CA TYR A 201 9.03 -9.84 -1.69
C TYR A 201 7.83 -10.52 -2.37
N ILE A 202 6.63 -9.99 -2.13
CA ILE A 202 5.38 -10.51 -2.68
C ILE A 202 4.60 -9.35 -3.27
N VAL A 203 4.41 -9.38 -4.58
CA VAL A 203 3.40 -8.56 -5.25
C VAL A 203 2.10 -9.37 -5.23
N PHE A 204 1.04 -8.83 -4.64
CA PHE A 204 -0.25 -9.51 -4.68
C PHE A 204 -0.77 -9.54 -6.12
N PRO A 205 -1.53 -10.57 -6.53
CA PRO A 205 -2.24 -10.50 -7.79
C PRO A 205 -3.48 -9.62 -7.64
N ASN A 206 -3.88 -8.99 -8.74
CA ASN A 206 -5.22 -8.42 -8.89
C ASN A 206 -6.27 -9.53 -8.70
N VAL A 207 -7.53 -9.22 -8.42
CA VAL A 207 -8.56 -10.29 -8.33
C VAL A 207 -8.84 -10.87 -9.71
N PHE A 208 -8.92 -10.02 -10.74
CA PHE A 208 -9.04 -10.43 -12.14
C PHE A 208 -7.89 -9.87 -12.96
N THR A 209 -7.42 -10.67 -13.92
CA THR A 209 -6.40 -10.22 -14.88
C THR A 209 -6.94 -9.03 -15.67
N SER A 210 -6.09 -8.02 -15.88
CA SER A 210 -6.51 -6.77 -16.52
C SER A 210 -5.34 -6.01 -17.13
N LYS A 211 -5.67 -5.00 -17.93
CA LYS A 211 -4.77 -3.94 -18.37
C LYS A 211 -5.06 -2.66 -17.58
N ILE A 212 -4.01 -2.07 -17.05
CA ILE A 212 -4.01 -0.85 -16.25
C ILE A 212 -3.48 0.28 -17.12
N GLU A 213 -4.28 1.33 -17.29
CA GLU A 213 -3.90 2.50 -18.07
C GLU A 213 -3.29 3.54 -17.11
N LEU A 214 -2.01 3.85 -17.34
CA LEU A 214 -1.26 4.90 -16.66
C LEU A 214 -0.86 5.96 -17.67
N TYR A 215 -0.34 7.09 -17.18
CA TYR A 215 0.14 8.16 -18.05
C TYR A 215 1.23 7.69 -19.02
N GLU A 216 2.11 6.80 -18.56
CA GLU A 216 3.22 6.26 -19.35
C GLU A 216 2.81 5.17 -20.35
N GLY A 217 1.61 4.62 -20.26
CA GLY A 217 1.13 3.57 -21.15
C GLY A 217 0.18 2.56 -20.51
N VAL A 218 0.05 1.41 -21.15
CA VAL A 218 -0.84 0.33 -20.72
C VAL A 218 -0.02 -0.84 -20.22
N PHE A 219 -0.30 -1.28 -18.99
CA PHE A 219 0.48 -2.29 -18.29
C PHE A 219 -0.39 -3.49 -17.91
N ASP A 220 0.14 -4.69 -18.04
CA ASP A 220 -0.58 -5.91 -17.67
C ASP A 220 -0.59 -6.11 -16.14
N SER A 221 -1.70 -6.61 -15.61
CA SER A 221 -1.84 -7.04 -14.23
C SER A 221 -2.23 -8.51 -14.18
N ILE A 222 -1.46 -9.30 -13.42
CA ILE A 222 -1.75 -10.72 -13.20
C ILE A 222 -2.88 -10.83 -12.19
N GLY A 223 -3.93 -11.57 -12.55
CA GLY A 223 -5.07 -11.83 -11.67
C GLY A 223 -5.03 -13.18 -10.99
N PHE A 224 -5.69 -13.28 -9.84
CA PHE A 224 -6.06 -14.56 -9.22
C PHE A 224 -7.01 -15.35 -10.12
N PHE A 225 -7.97 -14.66 -10.70
CA PHE A 225 -8.79 -15.14 -11.81
C PHE A 225 -8.17 -14.73 -13.15
N ASN A 226 -8.11 -15.68 -14.09
CA ASN A 226 -7.63 -15.42 -15.44
C ASN A 226 -8.72 -14.76 -16.32
N GLU A 227 -8.34 -14.28 -17.50
CA GLU A 227 -9.23 -13.66 -18.47
C GLU A 227 -10.35 -14.58 -18.99
N ASN A 228 -10.20 -15.90 -18.85
CA ASN A 228 -11.16 -16.92 -19.28
C ASN A 228 -12.04 -17.44 -18.13
N SER A 229 -12.17 -16.67 -17.06
CA SER A 229 -12.97 -17.08 -15.91
C SER A 229 -14.44 -17.26 -16.27
N ASP A 230 -15.07 -18.28 -15.67
CA ASP A 230 -16.48 -18.60 -15.90
C ASP A 230 -17.37 -17.38 -15.59
N ILE A 231 -18.41 -17.16 -16.41
CA ILE A 231 -19.39 -16.08 -16.23
C ILE A 231 -20.02 -16.09 -14.82
N GLN A 232 -20.15 -17.26 -14.19
CA GLN A 232 -20.64 -17.38 -12.81
C GLN A 232 -19.68 -16.75 -11.80
N ILE A 233 -18.36 -16.91 -11.98
CA ILE A 233 -17.33 -16.30 -11.14
C ILE A 233 -17.33 -14.78 -11.33
N ILE A 234 -17.39 -14.34 -12.58
CA ILE A 234 -17.47 -12.91 -12.92
C ILE A 234 -18.72 -12.28 -12.29
N ASN A 235 -19.88 -12.94 -12.40
CA ASN A 235 -21.12 -12.44 -11.82
C ASN A 235 -21.06 -12.38 -10.28
N LYS A 236 -20.45 -13.40 -9.64
CA LYS A 236 -20.29 -13.43 -8.18
C LYS A 236 -19.38 -12.31 -7.68
N TYR A 237 -18.24 -12.10 -8.32
CA TYR A 237 -17.23 -11.11 -7.94
C TYR A 237 -17.25 -9.88 -8.86
N ASN A 238 -18.43 -9.49 -9.35
CA ASN A 238 -18.61 -8.46 -10.36
C ASN A 238 -18.02 -7.11 -9.97
N ILE A 239 -18.06 -6.77 -8.68
CA ILE A 239 -17.48 -5.53 -8.17
C ILE A 239 -15.97 -5.47 -8.36
N PHE A 240 -15.25 -6.57 -8.13
CA PHE A 240 -13.82 -6.67 -8.42
C PHE A 240 -13.57 -6.63 -9.92
N TYR A 241 -14.37 -7.37 -10.70
CA TYR A 241 -14.25 -7.41 -12.15
C TYR A 241 -14.42 -6.02 -12.79
N LYS A 242 -15.41 -5.23 -12.36
CA LYS A 242 -15.62 -3.86 -12.86
C LYS A 242 -14.47 -2.91 -12.53
N ASN A 243 -13.86 -3.08 -11.35
CA ASN A 243 -12.78 -2.22 -10.87
C ASN A 243 -11.37 -2.74 -11.18
N ARG A 244 -11.25 -3.85 -11.92
CA ARG A 244 -9.96 -4.51 -12.21
C ARG A 244 -8.93 -3.62 -12.93
N HIS A 245 -9.37 -2.51 -13.53
CA HIS A 245 -8.53 -1.57 -14.27
C HIS A 245 -7.81 -0.54 -13.40
N ASN A 246 -8.16 -0.39 -12.12
CA ASN A 246 -7.48 0.58 -11.24
C ASN A 246 -6.66 -0.11 -10.14
N TYR A 247 -6.13 -1.30 -10.42
CA TYR A 247 -5.21 -2.01 -9.53
C TYR A 247 -3.82 -1.36 -9.48
N CYS A 248 -3.20 -1.33 -8.30
CA CYS A 248 -1.95 -0.62 -8.04
C CYS A 248 -0.77 -1.49 -7.57
N TRP A 249 -0.75 -2.79 -7.86
CA TRP A 249 0.37 -3.70 -7.54
C TRP A 249 0.73 -3.73 -6.04
N ASN A 250 -0.25 -3.77 -5.15
CA ASN A 250 -0.01 -3.89 -3.70
C ASN A 250 1.05 -4.94 -3.35
N THR A 251 2.04 -4.53 -2.56
CA THR A 251 3.26 -5.31 -2.36
C THR A 251 3.64 -5.39 -0.89
N TYR A 252 3.86 -6.61 -0.42
CA TYR A 252 4.35 -6.91 0.93
C TYR A 252 5.78 -7.41 0.89
N LEU A 253 6.59 -6.94 1.83
CA LEU A 253 7.95 -7.40 2.01
C LEU A 253 8.36 -7.49 3.49
N THR A 254 9.42 -8.25 3.74
CA THR A 254 10.09 -8.30 5.04
C THR A 254 11.55 -7.89 4.94
N LEU A 255 12.04 -7.24 5.99
CA LEU A 255 13.40 -6.70 6.08
C LEU A 255 14.25 -7.39 7.16
N SER A 256 15.57 -7.49 6.90
CA SER A 256 16.59 -8.11 7.77
C SER A 256 17.45 -7.11 8.56
#